data_AF-A0A2R5LFU4-F1
#
_entry.id   AF-A0A2R5LFU4-F1
#
_cell.length_a   1.000
_cell.length_b   1.000
_cell.length_c   1.000
_cell.angle_alpha   90.00
_cell.angle_beta   90.00
_cell.angle_gamma   90.00
#
_symmetry.space_group_name_H-M   'P 1'
#
loop_
_entity.id
_entity.type
_entity.pdbx_description
1 polymer ?
#
loop_
_entity_poly.entity_id
_entity_poly.type
_entity_poly.pdbx_seq_one_letter_code
_entity_poly.pdbx_strand_id
1 'polypeptide(L)'
;MASATSPALFLGKCITSTMRKTVCVSVPRFVLDKHLLAHYKERTEYDVLDRNEECQPGDWVLIKELPERISLRVAHKVERIVFKSGNIIDPLTGEKCIFTEFVKDVDQESEIFGISPPYKSVELPEEVPKLTEK
;
A
#
# COMPACT_ATOMS: atom_id res chain seq x y z
N MET A 1 32.44 -4.45 11.03
CA MET A 1 32.56 -3.40 9.98
C MET A 1 31.16 -3.04 9.51
N ALA A 2 30.51 -2.07 10.17
CA ALA A 2 29.18 -1.61 9.77
C ALA A 2 29.34 -0.67 8.56
N SER A 3 28.68 -0.98 7.44
CA SER A 3 28.73 -0.13 6.24
C SER A 3 28.05 1.20 6.55
N ALA A 4 28.77 2.30 6.36
CA ALA A 4 28.30 3.68 6.51
C ALA A 4 27.42 4.14 5.33
N THR A 5 26.56 3.26 4.83
CA THR A 5 25.53 3.60 3.83
C THR A 5 24.23 3.73 4.60
N SER A 6 23.59 4.90 4.56
CA SER A 6 22.24 5.02 5.11
C SER A 6 21.36 3.90 4.52
N PRO A 7 20.62 3.13 5.34
CA PRO A 7 19.82 2.04 4.82
C PRO A 7 18.84 2.61 3.81
N ALA A 8 18.88 2.09 2.58
CA ALA A 8 18.06 2.60 1.50
C ALA A 8 16.59 2.48 1.90
N LEU A 9 15.91 3.62 1.98
CA LEU A 9 14.47 3.69 2.22
C LEU A 9 13.77 3.73 0.87
N PHE A 10 12.81 2.83 0.68
CA PHE A 10 11.99 2.82 -0.53
C PHE A 10 10.52 2.98 -0.16
N LEU A 11 9.79 3.69 -1.02
CA LEU A 11 8.34 3.79 -0.95
C LEU A 11 7.76 2.89 -2.04
N GLY A 12 6.82 2.02 -1.68
CA GLY A 12 6.18 1.13 -2.64
C GLY A 12 4.75 0.78 -2.25
N LYS A 13 4.07 0.13 -3.19
CA LYS A 13 2.70 -0.34 -3.00
C LYS A 13 2.71 -1.83 -2.66
N CYS A 14 1.97 -2.22 -1.64
CA CYS A 14 1.77 -3.60 -1.25
C CYS A 14 0.98 -4.36 -2.31
N ILE A 15 1.54 -5.49 -2.73
CA ILE A 15 0.93 -6.54 -3.55
C ILE A 15 0.62 -7.73 -2.64
N THR A 16 -0.33 -8.57 -3.06
CA THR A 16 -0.61 -9.84 -2.40
C THR A 16 0.62 -10.74 -2.37
N SER A 17 0.92 -11.32 -1.20
CA SER A 17 1.96 -12.32 -1.01
C SER A 17 1.33 -13.64 -0.59
N THR A 18 1.89 -14.76 -1.06
CA THR A 18 1.49 -16.10 -0.62
C THR A 18 2.22 -16.53 0.66
N MET A 19 3.32 -15.84 1.02
CA MET A 19 4.16 -16.19 2.17
C MET A 19 3.63 -15.56 3.46
N ARG A 20 3.63 -16.33 4.56
CA ARG A 20 3.28 -15.82 5.89
C ARG A 20 4.29 -14.77 6.35
N LYS A 21 3.84 -13.78 7.14
CA LYS A 21 4.66 -12.70 7.72
C LYS A 21 5.55 -11.95 6.71
N THR A 22 5.15 -11.96 5.44
CA THR A 22 5.93 -11.39 4.34
C THR A 22 4.96 -10.77 3.34
N VAL A 23 5.25 -9.57 2.87
CA VAL A 23 4.49 -8.87 1.84
C VAL A 23 5.39 -8.57 0.66
N CYS A 24 4.84 -8.72 -0.53
CA CYS A 24 5.50 -8.30 -1.77
C CYS A 24 5.20 -6.82 -1.97
N VAL A 25 6.24 -6.00 -2.13
CA VAL A 25 6.10 -4.55 -2.32
C VAL A 25 6.66 -4.16 -3.68
N SER A 26 5.83 -3.53 -4.50
CA SER A 26 6.24 -3.00 -5.80
C SER A 26 6.71 -1.56 -5.66
N VAL A 27 8.00 -1.36 -5.87
CA VAL A 27 8.66 -0.04 -5.81
C VAL A 27 8.79 0.49 -7.24
N PRO A 28 8.11 1.60 -7.57
CA PRO A 28 8.27 2.24 -8.86
C PRO A 28 9.54 3.10 -8.90
N ARG A 29 10.31 2.99 -9.99
CA ARG A 29 11.46 3.83 -10.31
C ARG A 29 11.28 4.43 -11.70
N PHE A 30 11.72 5.67 -11.87
CA PHE A 30 11.73 6.32 -13.18
C PHE A 30 13.10 6.18 -13.80
N VAL A 31 13.19 5.42 -14.89
CA VAL A 31 14.44 5.16 -15.62
C VAL A 31 14.42 5.94 -16.92
N LEU A 32 15.51 6.65 -17.20
CA LEU A 32 15.68 7.42 -18.42
C LEU A 32 15.95 6.49 -19.61
N ASP A 33 15.09 6.53 -20.60
CA ASP A 33 15.39 6.00 -21.92
C ASP A 33 16.28 7.00 -22.67
N LYS A 34 17.49 6.58 -23.04
CA LYS A 34 18.48 7.43 -23.71
C LYS A 34 18.14 7.73 -25.16
N HIS A 35 17.33 6.89 -25.81
CA HIS A 35 16.95 7.08 -27.20
C HIS A 35 15.81 8.09 -27.32
N LEU A 36 14.79 7.96 -26.47
CA LEU A 36 13.62 8.83 -26.45
C LEU A 36 13.79 10.07 -25.56
N LEU A 37 14.85 10.10 -24.74
CA LEU A 37 15.11 11.14 -23.74
C LEU A 37 13.93 11.38 -22.79
N ALA A 38 13.20 10.31 -22.46
CA ALA A 38 12.02 10.32 -21.61
C ALA A 38 12.18 9.33 -20.45
N HIS A 39 11.57 9.64 -19.30
CA HIS A 39 11.57 8.75 -18.15
C HIS A 39 10.36 7.82 -18.18
N TYR A 40 10.62 6.51 -18.05
CA TYR A 40 9.57 5.51 -17.96
C TYR A 40 9.54 4.86 -16.58
N LYS A 41 8.34 4.49 -16.15
CA LYS A 41 8.11 3.87 -14.85
C LYS A 41 8.41 2.38 -14.93
N GLU A 42 9.54 1.99 -14.37
CA GLU A 42 9.91 0.59 -14.11
C GLU A 42 9.48 0.20 -12.69
N ARG A 43 9.07 -1.05 -12.48
CA ARG A 43 8.66 -1.55 -11.17
C ARG A 43 9.60 -2.68 -10.74
N THR A 44 10.15 -2.58 -9.54
CA THR A 44 10.91 -3.67 -8.92
C THR A 44 10.14 -4.19 -7.73
N GLU A 45 9.98 -5.50 -7.66
CA GLU A 45 9.29 -6.19 -6.56
C GLU A 45 10.30 -6.60 -5.49
N TYR A 46 9.93 -6.36 -4.23
CA TYR A 46 10.74 -6.70 -3.07
C TYR A 46 9.91 -7.55 -2.12
N ASP A 47 10.48 -8.66 -1.64
CA ASP A 47 9.90 -9.44 -0.55
C ASP A 47 10.32 -8.82 0.79
N VAL A 48 9.32 -8.37 1.55
CA VAL A 48 9.51 -7.54 2.73
C VAL A 48 8.93 -8.24 3.95
N LEU A 49 9.68 -8.28 5.04
CA LEU A 49 9.22 -8.81 6.31
C LEU A 49 8.15 -7.90 6.91
N ASP A 50 6.98 -8.46 7.16
CA ASP A 50 5.91 -7.87 7.98
C ASP A 50 5.68 -8.78 9.20
N ARG A 51 6.16 -8.37 10.38
CA ARG A 51 6.09 -9.20 11.58
C ARG A 51 4.68 -9.37 12.12
N ASN A 52 3.84 -8.35 11.93
CA ASN A 52 2.51 -8.26 12.52
C ASN A 52 1.40 -8.57 11.52
N GLU A 53 1.73 -8.73 10.23
CA GLU A 53 0.76 -8.94 9.15
C GLU A 53 -0.30 -7.82 9.08
N GLU A 54 0.13 -6.59 9.37
CA GLU A 54 -0.73 -5.40 9.38
C GLU A 54 -1.01 -4.86 7.98
N CYS A 55 -0.11 -5.13 7.02
CA CYS A 55 -0.19 -4.59 5.67
C CYS A 55 -1.25 -5.31 4.83
N GLN A 56 -2.11 -4.52 4.17
CA GLN A 56 -3.10 -5.03 3.24
C GLN A 56 -2.70 -4.77 1.77
N PRO A 57 -3.19 -5.58 0.82
CA PRO A 57 -3.00 -5.30 -0.60
C PRO A 57 -3.54 -3.92 -0.95
N GLY A 58 -2.72 -3.10 -1.60
CA GLY A 58 -3.08 -1.74 -1.97
C GLY A 58 -2.51 -0.65 -1.07
N ASP A 59 -2.02 -0.99 0.13
CA ASP A 59 -1.37 -0.05 1.04
C ASP A 59 -0.08 0.53 0.44
N TRP A 60 0.24 1.77 0.80
CA TRP A 60 1.54 2.36 0.53
C TRP A 60 2.41 2.26 1.78
N VAL A 61 3.58 1.64 1.62
CA VAL A 61 4.48 1.32 2.72
C VAL A 61 5.88 1.84 2.47
N LEU A 62 6.51 2.29 3.55
CA LEU A 62 7.94 2.59 3.57
C LEU A 62 8.69 1.35 4.01
N ILE A 63 9.62 0.90 3.18
CA ILE A 63 10.44 -0.27 3.44
C ILE A 63 11.89 0.16 3.70
N LYS A 64 12.53 -0.55 4.60
CA LYS A 64 13.91 -0.30 5.03
C LYS A 64 14.72 -1.57 4.91
N GLU A 65 15.93 -1.44 4.37
CA GLU A 65 16.87 -2.55 4.32
C GLU A 65 17.26 -3.02 5.73
N LEU A 66 17.29 -4.34 5.92
CA LEU A 66 17.73 -4.95 7.18
C LEU A 66 19.27 -4.99 7.25
N PRO A 67 19.86 -4.84 8.45
CA PRO A 67 21.32 -4.96 8.60
C PRO A 67 21.81 -6.38 8.28
N GLU A 68 20.98 -7.38 8.55
CA GLU A 68 21.23 -8.79 8.24
C GLU A 68 20.04 -9.35 7.46
N ARG A 69 20.32 -10.02 6.33
CA ARG A 69 19.28 -10.64 5.50
C ARG A 69 18.76 -11.90 6.21
N ILE A 70 17.43 -11.99 6.36
CA ILE A 70 16.78 -13.10 7.05
C ILE A 70 16.74 -14.34 6.15
N SER A 71 16.50 -14.12 4.86
CA SER A 71 16.51 -15.18 3.85
C SER A 71 17.09 -14.65 2.53
N LEU A 72 17.26 -15.54 1.54
CA LEU A 72 17.76 -15.16 0.22
C LEU A 72 16.88 -14.10 -0.47
N ARG A 73 15.56 -14.15 -0.22
CA ARG A 73 14.58 -13.21 -0.82
C ARG A 73 14.26 -12.03 0.09
N VAL A 74 14.22 -12.26 1.41
CA VAL A 74 13.78 -11.26 2.39
C VAL A 74 14.98 -10.50 2.94
N ALA A 75 15.24 -9.33 2.34
CA ALA A 75 16.29 -8.40 2.75
C ALA A 75 15.75 -7.09 3.38
N HIS A 76 14.44 -6.86 3.31
CA HIS A 76 13.82 -5.60 3.71
C HIS A 76 12.78 -5.85 4.80
N LYS A 77 12.50 -4.84 5.61
CA LYS A 77 11.40 -4.82 6.58
C LYS A 77 10.47 -3.64 6.33
N VAL A 78 9.21 -3.80 6.71
CA VAL A 78 8.26 -2.68 6.77
C VAL A 78 8.68 -1.77 7.94
N GLU A 79 8.90 -0.48 7.66
CA GLU A 79 9.19 0.52 8.69
C GLU A 79 7.91 1.24 9.12
N ARG A 80 7.09 1.66 8.14
CA ARG A 80 5.79 2.31 8.41
C ARG A 80 4.82 2.12 7.25
N ILE A 81 3.53 2.02 7.58
CA ILE A 81 2.44 2.16 6.61
C ILE A 81 2.19 3.67 6.45
N VAL A 82 2.35 4.19 5.23
CA VAL A 82 2.19 5.63 4.94
C VAL A 82 0.73 5.93 4.60
N PHE A 83 0.15 5.14 3.69
CA PHE A 83 -1.26 5.28 3.34
C PHE A 83 -1.92 3.90 3.38
N LYS A 84 -2.93 3.77 4.24
CA LYS A 84 -3.74 2.56 4.33
C LYS A 84 -4.85 2.62 3.29
N SER A 85 -4.98 1.56 2.51
CA SER A 85 -6.03 1.39 1.51
C SER A 85 -7.40 1.49 2.17
N GLY A 86 -8.28 2.35 1.63
CA GLY A 86 -9.62 2.59 2.17
C GLY A 86 -9.69 3.48 3.42
N ASN A 87 -8.57 3.79 4.08
CA ASN A 87 -8.54 4.70 5.23
C ASN A 87 -7.30 5.61 5.16
N ILE A 88 -7.28 6.44 4.11
CA ILE A 88 -6.21 7.42 3.87
C ILE A 88 -6.45 8.61 4.80
N ILE A 89 -5.37 9.02 5.48
CA ILE A 89 -5.33 10.20 6.33
C ILE A 89 -4.42 11.19 5.61
N ASP A 90 -4.92 12.39 5.36
CA ASP A 90 -4.12 13.47 4.77
C ASP A 90 -2.98 13.85 5.75
N PRO A 91 -1.70 13.78 5.32
CA PRO A 91 -0.57 14.10 6.19
C PRO A 91 -0.50 15.59 6.58
N LEU A 92 -1.18 16.49 5.85
CA LEU A 92 -1.17 17.92 6.16
C LEU A 92 -2.19 18.30 7.24
N THR A 93 -3.44 17.84 7.09
CA THR A 93 -4.53 18.17 8.01
C THR A 93 -4.76 17.13 9.11
N GLY A 94 -4.35 15.88 8.90
CA GLY A 94 -4.67 14.76 9.78
C GLY A 94 -6.10 14.26 9.64
N GLU A 95 -6.85 14.77 8.65
CA GLU A 95 -8.23 14.38 8.40
C GLU A 95 -8.32 13.21 7.43
N LYS A 96 -9.40 12.43 7.54
CA LYS A 96 -9.66 11.34 6.60
C LYS A 96 -10.13 11.92 5.27
N CYS A 97 -9.54 11.43 4.18
CA CYS A 97 -9.89 11.85 2.84
C CYS A 97 -10.23 10.67 1.94
N ILE A 98 -11.14 10.92 1.00
CA ILE A 98 -11.49 10.05 -0.10
C ILE A 98 -11.08 10.78 -1.37
N PHE A 99 -9.98 10.34 -1.97
CA PHE A 99 -9.37 11.01 -3.13
C PHE A 99 -9.09 12.50 -2.86
N THR A 100 -9.93 13.39 -3.39
CA THR A 100 -9.79 14.84 -3.32
C THR A 100 -10.68 15.49 -2.26
N GLU A 101 -11.61 14.74 -1.68
CA GLU A 101 -12.63 15.25 -0.75
C GLU A 101 -12.36 14.76 0.68
N PHE A 102 -12.68 15.59 1.67
CA PHE A 102 -12.64 15.15 3.06
C PHE A 102 -13.90 14.37 3.42
N VAL A 103 -13.73 13.30 4.20
CA VAL A 103 -14.84 12.44 4.63
C VAL A 103 -15.90 13.24 5.39
N LYS A 104 -15.48 14.26 6.15
CA LYS A 104 -16.38 15.13 6.91
C LYS A 104 -17.31 15.93 6.00
N ASP A 105 -16.78 16.46 4.90
CA ASP A 105 -17.54 17.28 3.97
C ASP A 105 -18.56 16.43 3.22
N VAL A 106 -18.14 15.24 2.76
CA VAL A 106 -19.05 14.26 2.12
C VAL A 106 -20.15 13.81 3.07
N ASP A 107 -19.83 13.58 4.35
CA ASP A 107 -20.83 13.25 5.37
C ASP A 107 -21.83 14.39 5.58
N GLN A 108 -21.36 15.65 5.65
CA GLN A 108 -22.23 16.82 5.80
C GLN A 108 -23.15 17.01 4.59
N GLU A 109 -22.62 16.89 3.37
CA GLU A 109 -23.43 16.98 2.15
C GLU A 109 -24.50 15.88 2.12
N SER A 110 -24.13 14.66 2.47
CA SER A 110 -25.03 13.51 2.54
C SER A 110 -26.18 13.75 3.53
N GLU A 111 -25.89 14.32 4.70
CA GLU A 111 -26.89 14.70 5.70
C GLU A 111 -27.85 15.79 5.16
N ILE A 112 -27.31 16.80 4.46
CA ILE A 112 -28.11 17.89 3.87
C ILE A 112 -29.08 17.36 2.80
N PHE A 113 -28.63 16.44 1.96
CA PHE A 113 -29.45 15.87 0.89
C PHE A 113 -30.31 14.68 1.34
N GLY A 114 -30.11 14.17 2.56
CA GLY A 114 -30.81 12.99 3.08
C GLY A 114 -30.45 11.68 2.33
N ILE A 115 -29.24 11.62 1.76
CA ILE A 115 -28.74 10.47 0.98
C ILE A 115 -27.65 9.77 1.80
N SER A 116 -27.50 8.45 1.67
CA SER A 116 -26.37 7.74 2.27
C SER A 116 -25.06 8.11 1.57
N PRO A 117 -23.96 8.34 2.32
CA PRO A 117 -22.68 8.64 1.70
C PRO A 117 -22.24 7.54 0.72
N PRO A 118 -21.64 7.90 -0.43
CA PRO A 118 -21.35 6.97 -1.52
C PRO A 118 -20.36 5.86 -1.13
N TYR A 119 -19.54 6.09 -0.11
CA TYR A 119 -18.59 5.10 0.41
C TYR A 119 -19.17 4.21 1.52
N LYS A 120 -20.34 4.55 2.09
CA LYS A 120 -20.99 3.77 3.16
C LYS A 120 -21.92 2.67 2.64
N SER A 121 -22.01 2.45 1.32
CA SER A 121 -22.94 1.45 0.78
C SER A 121 -22.46 0.77 -0.50
N VAL A 122 -21.95 -0.46 -0.33
CA VAL A 122 -22.50 -1.68 -0.97
C VAL A 122 -22.14 -2.82 -0.01
N GLU A 123 -23.10 -3.32 0.76
CA GLU A 123 -22.97 -4.65 1.37
C GLU A 123 -22.95 -5.65 0.21
N LEU A 124 -21.75 -6.10 -0.18
CA LEU A 124 -21.63 -7.19 -1.14
C LEU A 124 -22.25 -8.43 -0.48
N PRO A 125 -23.17 -9.15 -1.15
CA PRO A 125 -23.74 -10.36 -0.58
C PRO A 125 -22.62 -11.32 -0.19
N GLU A 126 -22.61 -11.74 1.09
CA GLU A 126 -21.51 -12.51 1.70
C GLU A 126 -21.31 -13.90 1.07
N GLU A 127 -22.24 -14.38 0.27
CA GLU A 127 -22.20 -15.70 -0.32
C GLU A 127 -22.17 -15.63 -1.85
N VAL A 128 -20.96 -15.74 -2.41
CA VAL A 128 -20.82 -16.38 -3.73
C VAL A 128 -21.10 -17.87 -3.48
N PRO A 129 -22.17 -18.47 -4.03
CA PRO A 129 -22.45 -19.87 -3.82
C PRO A 129 -21.24 -20.68 -4.29
N LYS A 130 -20.66 -21.46 -3.37
CA LYS A 130 -19.57 -22.38 -3.68
C LYS A 130 -20.06 -23.25 -4.84
N LEU A 131 -19.42 -23.13 -6.00
CA LEU A 131 -19.58 -24.08 -7.09
C LEU A 131 -19.30 -25.46 -6.50
N THR A 132 -20.37 -26.21 -6.28
CA THR A 132 -20.29 -27.60 -5.85
C THR A 132 -19.68 -28.36 -7.01
N GLU A 133 -18.43 -28.78 -6.83
CA GLU A 133 -17.76 -29.70 -7.73
C GLU A 133 -18.65 -30.94 -7.88
N LYS A 134 -19.10 -31.20 -9.11
CA LYS A 134 -19.78 -32.44 -9.51
C LYS A 134 -18.74 -33.48 -9.89
#